data_AF-A0A0C9YPK7-F1
#
_entry.id   AF-A0A0C9YPK7-F1
#
_cell.length_a   1.000
_cell.length_b   1.000
_cell.length_c   1.000
_cell.angle_alpha   90.00
_cell.angle_beta   90.00
_cell.angle_gamma   90.00
#
_symmetry.space_group_name_H-M   'P 1'
#
loop_
_entity.id
_entity.type
_entity.pdbx_description
1 polymer ?
#
loop_
_entity_poly.entity_id
_entity_poly.type
_entity_poly.pdbx_seq_one_letter_code
_entity_poly.pdbx_strand_id
1 'polypeptide(L)'
;MAASDGSVLDSPDISEYVILVHGDLGTGERLQAAQLRRSIECTSWNRLQHIIFIPGLFHLKMACADVIWRCFISPAAAREDETSLMHDVAQLRPKETGIYSTKPGFRRIHELVGHAGTCRRLDCWRVHAAKDGRFGSLEDFASSKPTLDDLQTMANDICRTYVANYQLDRMRRKRESERDLQFENALLLNKYFLLYEELSYGMNSGDIGRVETCIVSWIPILKAIGKHKYASHMTNFLFNVHFVYPPGLRHAVRYHILINPTGRPMKWRAVDWCVELNNLFTKVKNGGKNSNRSVERIILESPLVHVYRNLQGLVQRSFGHPHVTTN
;
A
#
# COMPACT_ATOMS: atom_id res chain seq x y z
N MET A 1 0.21 39.05 43.49
CA MET A 1 1.55 38.56 43.15
C MET A 1 1.47 37.04 43.08
N ALA A 2 1.22 36.51 41.88
CA ALA A 2 1.29 35.07 41.66
C ALA A 2 2.77 34.68 41.62
N ALA A 3 3.13 33.66 42.39
CA ALA A 3 4.46 33.07 42.34
C ALA A 3 4.76 32.68 40.88
N SER A 4 5.81 33.27 40.32
CA SER A 4 6.40 32.83 39.08
C SER A 4 6.99 31.44 39.33
N ASP A 5 6.25 30.41 38.98
CA ASP A 5 6.68 29.02 39.06
C ASP A 5 7.97 28.87 38.25
N GLY A 6 9.09 28.59 38.93
CA GLY A 6 10.41 28.37 38.34
C GLY A 6 10.53 27.08 37.53
N SER A 7 9.43 26.48 37.09
CA SER A 7 9.38 25.19 36.37
C SER A 7 9.51 25.31 34.85
N VAL A 8 9.51 26.53 34.29
CA VAL A 8 9.63 26.77 32.84
C VAL A 8 11.08 26.60 32.34
N LEU A 9 12.07 26.66 33.23
CA LEU A 9 13.49 26.74 32.86
C LEU A 9 14.17 25.41 32.47
N ASP A 10 13.56 24.25 32.72
CA ASP A 10 14.16 22.92 32.48
C ASP A 10 13.46 22.08 31.39
N SER A 11 12.62 22.70 30.56
CA SER A 11 12.03 22.00 29.42
C SER A 11 13.08 21.77 28.33
N PRO A 12 13.33 20.52 27.89
CA PRO A 12 14.24 20.25 26.79
C PRO A 12 13.89 21.08 25.55
N ASP A 13 14.89 21.70 24.92
CA ASP A 13 14.68 22.33 23.63
C ASP A 13 14.47 21.24 22.56
N ILE A 14 13.35 21.34 21.86
CA ILE A 14 12.94 20.40 20.81
C ILE A 14 13.11 20.99 19.41
N SER A 15 13.69 22.18 19.30
CA SER A 15 13.89 22.87 18.02
C SER A 15 14.74 22.05 17.05
N GLU A 16 15.73 21.31 17.56
CA GLU A 16 16.65 20.49 16.78
C GLU A 16 16.28 18.99 16.74
N TYR A 17 15.45 18.52 17.68
CA TYR A 17 15.21 17.08 17.88
C TYR A 17 13.73 16.71 17.79
N VAL A 18 13.44 15.71 16.97
CA VAL A 18 12.10 15.10 16.86
C VAL A 18 12.19 13.59 16.96
N ILE A 19 11.09 12.97 17.38
CA ILE A 19 10.90 11.52 17.35
C ILE A 19 9.88 11.20 16.26
N LEU A 20 10.31 10.51 15.22
CA LEU A 20 9.42 9.99 14.20
C LEU A 20 8.81 8.68 14.68
N VAL A 21 7.48 8.63 14.77
CA VAL A 21 6.75 7.44 15.20
C VAL A 21 5.96 6.88 14.01
N HIS A 22 6.39 5.73 13.54
CA HIS A 22 5.72 5.00 12.47
C HIS A 22 4.68 4.05 13.05
N GLY A 23 3.52 3.95 12.41
CA GLY A 23 2.50 3.01 12.85
C GLY A 23 1.27 2.98 11.96
N ASP A 24 0.33 2.15 12.39
CA ASP A 24 -0.99 2.10 11.80
C ASP A 24 -1.82 3.35 12.15
N LEU A 25 -3.00 3.44 11.54
CA LEU A 25 -3.93 4.53 11.77
C LEU A 25 -4.30 4.68 13.25
N GLY A 26 -4.49 3.57 13.97
CA GLY A 26 -4.88 3.59 15.39
C GLY A 26 -3.81 4.20 16.29
N THR A 27 -2.53 3.96 15.95
CA THR A 27 -1.39 4.59 16.62
C THR A 27 -1.40 6.10 16.39
N GLY A 28 -1.61 6.53 15.15
CA GLY A 28 -1.71 7.95 14.80
C GLY A 28 -2.85 8.67 15.53
N GLU A 29 -4.04 8.06 15.59
CA GLU A 29 -5.20 8.64 16.29
C GLU A 29 -4.93 8.80 17.80
N ARG A 30 -4.27 7.82 18.43
CA ARG A 30 -3.91 7.89 19.85
C ARG A 30 -2.88 8.98 20.13
N LEU A 31 -1.87 9.12 19.28
CA LEU A 31 -0.86 10.18 19.41
C LEU A 31 -1.49 11.57 19.24
N GLN A 32 -2.32 11.75 18.23
CA GLN A 32 -3.04 13.01 18.01
C GLN A 32 -3.97 13.35 19.17
N ALA A 33 -4.70 12.36 19.70
CA ALA A 33 -5.54 12.56 20.88
C ALA A 33 -4.72 12.95 22.12
N ALA A 34 -3.55 12.35 22.32
CA ALA A 34 -2.65 12.70 23.41
C ALA A 34 -2.13 14.14 23.27
N GLN A 35 -1.67 14.54 22.08
CA GLN A 35 -1.25 15.91 21.77
C GLN A 35 -2.38 16.93 21.98
N LEU A 36 -3.60 16.60 21.53
CA LEU A 36 -4.75 17.46 21.70
C LEU A 36 -5.08 17.69 23.18
N ARG A 37 -5.11 16.62 23.99
CA ARG A 37 -5.38 16.71 25.43
C ARG A 37 -4.30 17.50 26.17
N ARG A 38 -3.05 17.39 25.72
CA ARG A 38 -1.91 18.09 26.31
C ARG A 38 -1.68 19.47 25.70
N SER A 39 -2.53 19.96 24.79
CA SER A 39 -2.33 21.24 24.11
C SER A 39 -2.28 22.46 25.04
N ILE A 40 -2.88 22.34 26.23
CA ILE A 40 -2.89 23.37 27.29
C ILE A 40 -1.59 23.43 28.12
N GLU A 41 -0.71 22.43 27.98
CA GLU A 41 0.53 22.36 28.75
C GLU A 41 1.47 23.52 28.38
N CYS A 42 2.23 24.00 29.37
CA CYS A 42 3.04 25.21 29.23
C CYS A 42 4.21 25.06 28.24
N THR A 43 4.79 23.86 28.12
CA THR A 43 6.00 23.62 27.35
C THR A 43 5.73 22.78 26.10
N SER A 44 6.50 22.99 25.02
CA SER A 44 6.39 22.20 23.79
C SER A 44 6.69 20.71 24.02
N TRP A 45 7.60 20.42 24.96
CA TRP A 45 7.88 19.06 25.43
C TRP A 45 6.65 18.39 26.04
N ASN A 46 5.98 19.05 27.00
CA ASN A 46 4.79 18.50 27.64
C ASN A 46 3.60 18.43 26.66
N ARG A 47 3.54 19.31 25.67
CA ARG A 47 2.56 19.19 24.55
C ARG A 47 2.85 18.03 23.60
N LEU A 48 3.95 17.29 23.78
CA LEU A 48 4.41 16.22 22.90
C LEU A 48 4.63 16.68 21.44
N GLN A 49 4.99 17.94 21.22
CA GLN A 49 5.18 18.50 19.87
C GLN A 49 6.38 17.90 19.13
N HIS A 50 7.36 17.38 19.87
CA HIS A 50 8.53 16.69 19.31
C HIS A 50 8.18 15.30 18.70
N ILE A 51 6.99 14.76 18.98
CA ILE A 51 6.55 13.46 18.46
C ILE A 51 5.79 13.67 17.16
N ILE A 52 6.36 13.21 16.05
CA ILE A 52 5.77 13.32 14.72
C ILE A 52 5.32 11.94 14.25
N PHE A 53 4.00 11.78 14.11
CA PHE A 53 3.43 10.55 13.56
C PHE A 53 3.64 10.48 12.05
N ILE A 54 4.22 9.37 11.58
CA ILE A 54 4.43 9.07 10.16
C ILE A 54 3.51 7.92 9.77
N PRO A 55 2.62 8.12 8.77
CA PRO A 55 1.68 7.09 8.39
C PRO A 55 2.38 5.85 7.83
N GLY A 56 1.87 4.69 8.22
CA GLY A 56 2.31 3.41 7.69
C GLY A 56 1.94 3.21 6.22
N LEU A 57 2.93 3.19 5.33
CA LEU A 57 2.70 2.95 3.90
C LEU A 57 2.28 1.51 3.61
N PHE A 58 2.62 0.53 4.46
CA PHE A 58 2.09 -0.82 4.32
C PHE A 58 0.59 -0.85 4.60
N HIS A 59 0.13 -0.17 5.66
CA HIS A 59 -1.31 -0.03 5.91
C HIS A 59 -2.03 0.78 4.83
N LEU A 60 -1.40 1.80 4.24
CA LEU A 60 -1.93 2.47 3.04
C LEU A 60 -2.12 1.47 1.89
N LYS A 61 -1.09 0.68 1.59
CA LYS A 61 -1.15 -0.34 0.53
C LYS A 61 -2.25 -1.37 0.81
N MET A 62 -2.46 -1.76 2.07
CA MET A 62 -3.58 -2.61 2.48
C MET A 62 -4.93 -1.94 2.24
N ALA A 63 -5.06 -0.66 2.55
CA ALA A 63 -6.26 0.11 2.30
C ALA A 63 -6.56 0.22 0.79
N CYS A 64 -5.54 0.41 -0.04
CA CYS A 64 -5.65 0.44 -1.51
C CYS A 64 -6.09 -0.91 -2.10
N ALA A 65 -5.57 -2.02 -1.56
CA ALA A 65 -6.03 -3.36 -1.94
C ALA A 65 -7.51 -3.57 -1.55
N ASP A 66 -7.91 -3.14 -0.35
CA ASP A 66 -9.32 -3.22 0.08
C ASP A 66 -10.25 -2.38 -0.82
N VAL A 67 -9.78 -1.27 -1.39
CA VAL A 67 -10.53 -0.52 -2.42
C VAL A 67 -10.85 -1.41 -3.61
N ILE A 68 -9.84 -2.09 -4.18
CA ILE A 68 -10.03 -2.93 -5.37
C ILE A 68 -11.08 -4.00 -5.09
N TRP A 69 -11.01 -4.65 -3.92
CA TRP A 69 -12.02 -5.62 -3.52
C TRP A 69 -13.42 -4.99 -3.37
N ARG A 70 -13.53 -3.85 -2.70
CA ARG A 70 -14.81 -3.14 -2.51
C ARG A 70 -15.45 -2.65 -3.80
N CYS A 71 -14.65 -2.30 -4.80
CA CYS A 71 -15.14 -1.78 -6.08
C CYS A 71 -15.51 -2.90 -7.05
N PHE A 72 -14.70 -3.96 -7.14
CA PHE A 72 -14.77 -4.92 -8.25
C PHE A 72 -15.17 -6.35 -7.86
N ILE A 73 -15.38 -6.62 -6.56
CA ILE A 73 -15.74 -7.97 -6.08
C ILE A 73 -16.86 -7.94 -5.05
N SER A 74 -16.77 -7.07 -4.04
CA SER A 74 -17.72 -7.06 -2.91
C SER A 74 -19.18 -6.83 -3.32
N PRO A 75 -19.51 -5.91 -4.24
CA PRO A 75 -20.89 -5.68 -4.66
C PRO A 75 -21.36 -6.85 -5.52
N ALA A 76 -22.59 -7.33 -5.29
CA ALA A 76 -23.12 -8.46 -6.07
C ALA A 76 -23.13 -8.17 -7.57
N ALA A 77 -23.60 -6.98 -7.95
CA ALA A 77 -23.65 -6.50 -9.33
C ALA A 77 -22.27 -6.39 -10.00
N ALA A 78 -21.18 -6.23 -9.24
CA ALA A 78 -19.83 -6.16 -9.81
C ALA A 78 -19.30 -7.53 -10.28
N ARG A 79 -20.06 -8.62 -10.04
CA ARG A 79 -19.68 -10.00 -10.35
C ARG A 79 -20.47 -10.61 -11.51
N GLU A 80 -21.44 -9.88 -12.03
CA GLU A 80 -22.39 -10.37 -13.04
C GLU A 80 -21.83 -10.31 -14.47
N ASP A 81 -20.86 -9.41 -14.70
CA ASP A 81 -20.17 -9.24 -15.96
C ASP A 81 -19.23 -10.42 -16.26
N GLU A 82 -19.24 -10.92 -17.49
CA GLU A 82 -18.34 -11.98 -17.98
C GLU A 82 -16.86 -11.56 -17.89
N THR A 83 -16.61 -10.25 -17.98
CA THR A 83 -15.29 -9.64 -17.82
C THR A 83 -15.01 -9.15 -16.40
N SER A 84 -15.83 -9.55 -15.41
CA SER A 84 -15.64 -9.15 -14.02
C SER A 84 -14.34 -9.72 -13.42
N LEU A 85 -13.81 -9.03 -12.41
CA LEU A 85 -12.67 -9.54 -11.65
C LEU A 85 -13.01 -10.87 -10.92
N MET A 86 -14.29 -11.12 -10.62
CA MET A 86 -14.73 -12.37 -10.04
C MET A 86 -14.62 -13.55 -11.01
N HIS A 87 -14.84 -13.32 -12.31
CA HIS A 87 -14.56 -14.32 -13.35
C HIS A 87 -13.08 -14.66 -13.42
N ASP A 88 -12.18 -13.67 -13.30
CA ASP A 88 -10.73 -13.93 -13.20
C ASP A 88 -10.40 -14.77 -11.96
N VAL A 89 -11.05 -14.50 -10.82
CA VAL A 89 -10.88 -15.30 -9.59
C VAL A 89 -11.33 -16.74 -9.81
N ALA A 90 -12.45 -16.98 -10.50
CA ALA A 90 -12.94 -18.32 -10.77
C ALA A 90 -11.93 -19.15 -11.59
N GLN A 91 -11.19 -18.51 -12.51
CA GLN A 91 -10.14 -19.17 -13.30
C GLN A 91 -8.84 -19.34 -12.51
N LEU A 92 -8.35 -18.27 -11.87
CA LEU A 92 -7.05 -18.27 -11.19
C LEU A 92 -7.07 -19.01 -9.85
N ARG A 93 -8.22 -19.01 -9.15
CA ARG A 93 -8.40 -19.56 -7.80
C ARG A 93 -9.79 -20.18 -7.62
N PRO A 94 -10.13 -21.24 -8.38
CA PRO A 94 -11.48 -21.83 -8.39
C PRO A 94 -11.96 -22.27 -7.00
N LYS A 95 -11.04 -22.68 -6.12
CA LYS A 95 -11.35 -23.14 -4.75
C LYS A 95 -11.53 -22.02 -3.73
N GLU A 96 -11.28 -20.77 -4.09
CA GLU A 96 -11.33 -19.63 -3.16
C GLU A 96 -12.45 -18.63 -3.46
N THR A 97 -13.32 -18.87 -4.44
CA THR A 97 -14.40 -17.93 -4.86
C THR A 97 -15.30 -17.48 -3.69
N GLY A 98 -15.66 -18.38 -2.78
CA GLY A 98 -16.41 -18.04 -1.57
C GLY A 98 -15.65 -17.09 -0.61
N ILE A 99 -14.33 -17.22 -0.55
CA ILE A 99 -13.46 -16.34 0.27
C ILE A 99 -13.41 -14.93 -0.34
N TYR A 100 -13.29 -14.82 -1.67
CA TYR A 100 -13.29 -13.52 -2.36
C TYR A 100 -14.64 -12.81 -2.28
N SER A 101 -15.74 -13.57 -2.27
CA SER A 101 -17.10 -13.04 -2.12
C SER A 101 -17.39 -12.45 -0.73
N THR A 102 -16.53 -12.68 0.27
CA THR A 102 -16.74 -12.22 1.65
C THR A 102 -15.69 -11.21 2.09
N LYS A 103 -14.48 -11.63 2.44
CA LYS A 103 -13.37 -10.74 2.80
C LYS A 103 -12.04 -11.47 2.66
N PRO A 104 -11.42 -11.45 1.47
CA PRO A 104 -10.25 -12.28 1.17
C PRO A 104 -8.98 -11.87 1.90
N GLY A 105 -8.94 -10.66 2.46
CA GLY A 105 -7.78 -10.11 3.14
C GLY A 105 -6.72 -9.59 2.17
N PHE A 106 -5.74 -8.88 2.73
CA PHE A 106 -4.75 -8.13 1.93
C PHE A 106 -3.96 -9.01 0.97
N ARG A 107 -3.39 -10.12 1.46
CA ARG A 107 -2.48 -10.96 0.66
C ARG A 107 -3.13 -11.48 -0.61
N ARG A 108 -4.37 -11.99 -0.51
CA ARG A 108 -5.12 -12.54 -1.63
C ARG A 108 -5.41 -11.48 -2.68
N ILE A 109 -5.85 -10.29 -2.28
CA ILE A 109 -6.06 -9.19 -3.23
C ILE A 109 -4.75 -8.71 -3.83
N HIS A 110 -3.68 -8.59 -3.05
CA HIS A 110 -2.36 -8.21 -3.53
C HIS A 110 -1.87 -9.15 -4.64
N GLU A 111 -1.97 -10.46 -4.42
CA GLU A 111 -1.60 -11.49 -5.40
C GLU A 111 -2.55 -11.51 -6.61
N LEU A 112 -3.86 -11.34 -6.38
CA LEU A 112 -4.86 -11.28 -7.45
C LEU A 112 -4.58 -10.12 -8.41
N VAL A 113 -4.31 -8.92 -7.90
CA VAL A 113 -3.97 -7.74 -8.74
C VAL A 113 -2.75 -8.04 -9.60
N GLY A 114 -1.71 -8.66 -9.03
CA GLY A 114 -0.51 -9.02 -9.79
C GLY A 114 -0.79 -10.03 -10.91
N HIS A 115 -1.52 -11.11 -10.62
CA HIS A 115 -1.81 -12.16 -11.60
C HIS A 115 -2.83 -11.70 -12.65
N ALA A 116 -4.03 -11.28 -12.21
CA ALA A 116 -5.09 -10.85 -13.11
C ALA A 116 -4.69 -9.60 -13.91
N GLY A 117 -4.01 -8.64 -13.28
CA GLY A 117 -3.51 -7.46 -13.98
C GLY A 117 -2.51 -7.80 -15.07
N THR A 118 -1.59 -8.74 -14.82
CA THR A 118 -0.64 -9.19 -15.85
C THR A 118 -1.36 -9.86 -17.02
N CYS A 119 -2.28 -10.78 -16.76
CA CYS A 119 -3.06 -11.44 -17.80
C CYS A 119 -3.87 -10.44 -18.64
N ARG A 120 -4.57 -9.50 -18.00
CA ARG A 120 -5.37 -8.48 -18.69
C ARG A 120 -4.53 -7.55 -19.54
N ARG A 121 -3.36 -7.12 -19.06
CA ARG A 121 -2.45 -6.29 -19.86
C ARG A 121 -1.94 -7.07 -21.07
N LEU A 122 -1.51 -8.31 -20.89
CA LEU A 122 -1.09 -9.17 -22.01
C LEU A 122 -2.21 -9.32 -23.05
N ASP A 123 -3.46 -9.42 -22.61
CA ASP A 123 -4.60 -9.45 -23.52
C ASP A 123 -4.78 -8.12 -24.27
N CYS A 124 -4.61 -6.97 -23.61
CA CYS A 124 -4.60 -5.66 -24.28
C CYS A 124 -3.50 -5.57 -25.34
N TRP A 125 -2.30 -6.08 -25.06
CA TRP A 125 -1.22 -6.19 -26.03
C TRP A 125 -1.60 -7.09 -27.20
N ARG A 126 -2.20 -8.26 -26.94
CA ARG A 126 -2.63 -9.22 -27.96
C ARG A 126 -3.66 -8.59 -28.91
N VAL A 127 -4.69 -7.96 -28.36
CA VAL A 127 -5.75 -7.31 -29.14
C VAL A 127 -5.17 -6.12 -29.93
N HIS A 128 -4.29 -5.32 -29.34
CA HIS A 128 -3.71 -4.18 -30.01
C HIS A 128 -2.74 -4.57 -31.14
N ALA A 129 -1.92 -5.61 -30.96
CA ALA A 129 -1.03 -6.13 -32.01
C ALA A 129 -1.84 -6.64 -33.22
N ALA A 130 -2.98 -7.28 -32.96
CA ALA A 130 -3.85 -7.83 -33.99
C ALA A 130 -4.71 -6.78 -34.73
N LYS A 131 -4.77 -5.53 -34.25
CA LYS A 131 -5.71 -4.50 -34.73
C LYS A 131 -5.64 -4.24 -36.24
N ASP A 132 -4.44 -4.25 -36.81
CA ASP A 132 -4.23 -4.01 -38.24
C ASP A 132 -4.09 -5.31 -39.04
N GLY A 133 -4.36 -6.47 -38.43
CA GLY A 133 -4.22 -7.79 -39.05
C GLY A 133 -2.77 -8.24 -39.32
N ARG A 134 -1.78 -7.45 -38.89
CA ARG A 134 -0.35 -7.72 -39.16
C ARG A 134 0.21 -8.87 -38.33
N PHE A 135 -0.32 -9.10 -37.14
CA PHE A 135 0.16 -10.12 -36.20
C PHE A 135 -1.01 -10.99 -35.73
N GLY A 136 -0.86 -12.31 -35.82
CA GLY A 136 -1.87 -13.28 -35.37
C GLY A 136 -1.78 -13.61 -33.87
N SER A 137 -0.60 -13.38 -33.27
CA SER A 137 -0.30 -13.69 -31.88
C SER A 137 0.76 -12.75 -31.31
N LEU A 138 0.97 -12.80 -29.98
CA LEU A 138 2.05 -12.07 -29.34
C LEU A 138 3.43 -12.66 -29.71
N GLU A 139 3.48 -13.96 -30.00
CA GLU A 139 4.67 -14.67 -30.49
C GLU A 139 5.07 -14.16 -31.88
N ASP A 140 4.10 -13.95 -32.78
CA ASP A 140 4.35 -13.36 -34.11
C ASP A 140 4.86 -11.91 -33.97
N PHE A 141 4.22 -11.12 -33.11
CA PHE A 141 4.65 -9.76 -32.82
C PHE A 141 6.08 -9.74 -32.26
N ALA A 142 6.40 -10.57 -31.27
CA ALA A 142 7.74 -10.67 -30.71
C ALA A 142 8.78 -11.12 -31.75
N SER A 143 8.40 -12.02 -32.66
CA SER A 143 9.26 -12.50 -33.75
C SER A 143 9.61 -11.42 -34.76
N SER A 144 8.79 -10.37 -34.88
CA SER A 144 9.10 -9.18 -35.69
C SER A 144 10.22 -8.31 -35.10
N LYS A 145 10.65 -8.60 -33.86
CA LYS A 145 11.69 -7.87 -33.11
C LYS A 145 11.40 -6.36 -33.02
N PRO A 146 10.26 -5.98 -32.41
CA PRO A 146 9.91 -4.57 -32.26
C PRO A 146 11.00 -3.83 -31.48
N THR A 147 11.29 -2.61 -31.90
CA THR A 147 12.24 -1.74 -31.19
C THR A 147 11.64 -1.26 -29.87
N LEU A 148 12.47 -0.67 -29.00
CA LEU A 148 11.97 -0.05 -27.77
C LEU A 148 10.98 1.08 -28.08
N ASP A 149 11.19 1.84 -29.15
CA ASP A 149 10.31 2.92 -29.57
C ASP A 149 8.95 2.40 -30.05
N ASP A 150 8.95 1.30 -30.81
CA ASP A 150 7.72 0.59 -31.21
C ASP A 150 6.92 0.14 -29.98
N LEU A 151 7.61 -0.46 -29.00
CA LEU A 151 6.98 -0.92 -27.75
C LEU A 151 6.44 0.24 -26.92
N GLN A 152 7.17 1.36 -26.82
CA GLN A 152 6.73 2.53 -26.07
C GLN A 152 5.52 3.20 -26.74
N THR A 153 5.54 3.33 -28.06
CA THR A 153 4.43 3.85 -28.86
C THR A 153 3.19 2.99 -28.66
N MET A 154 3.33 1.67 -28.82
CA MET A 154 2.23 0.73 -28.61
C MET A 154 1.70 0.75 -27.17
N ALA A 155 2.58 0.83 -26.16
CA ALA A 155 2.18 0.93 -24.76
C ALA A 155 1.36 2.21 -24.49
N ASN A 156 1.77 3.35 -25.07
CA ASN A 156 1.03 4.60 -24.95
C ASN A 156 -0.36 4.51 -25.58
N ASP A 157 -0.49 3.87 -26.74
CA ASP A 157 -1.77 3.69 -27.41
C ASP A 157 -2.66 2.68 -26.69
N ILE A 158 -2.09 1.62 -26.12
CA ILE A 158 -2.78 0.70 -25.20
C ILE A 158 -3.32 1.46 -24.00
N CYS A 159 -2.51 2.30 -23.34
CA CYS A 159 -2.96 3.09 -22.20
C CYS A 159 -4.09 4.06 -22.58
N ARG A 160 -4.04 4.68 -23.75
CA ARG A 160 -5.11 5.56 -24.24
C ARG A 160 -6.41 4.80 -24.54
N THR A 161 -6.30 3.56 -25.02
CA THR A 161 -7.45 2.76 -25.48
C THR A 161 -8.09 1.94 -24.36
N TYR A 162 -7.28 1.32 -23.50
CA TYR A 162 -7.69 0.26 -22.56
C TYR A 162 -7.58 0.64 -21.09
N VAL A 163 -7.27 1.90 -20.77
CA VAL A 163 -7.25 2.43 -19.40
C VAL A 163 -8.16 3.63 -19.29
N ALA A 164 -9.01 3.65 -18.26
CA ALA A 164 -9.98 4.72 -18.06
C ALA A 164 -9.31 6.11 -17.98
N ASN A 165 -9.69 6.97 -18.91
CA ASN A 165 -9.28 8.37 -18.99
C ASN A 165 -10.53 9.28 -19.18
N TYR A 166 -10.33 10.55 -19.55
CA TYR A 166 -11.43 11.51 -19.78
C TYR A 166 -12.46 11.05 -20.84
N GLN A 167 -12.09 10.12 -21.72
CA GLN A 167 -13.00 9.53 -22.71
C GLN A 167 -14.11 8.69 -22.06
N LEU A 168 -13.89 8.11 -20.87
CA LEU A 168 -14.91 7.35 -20.16
C LEU A 168 -16.14 8.20 -19.85
N ASP A 169 -15.95 9.46 -19.47
CA ASP A 169 -17.06 10.39 -19.22
C ASP A 169 -17.86 10.66 -20.49
N ARG A 170 -17.20 10.70 -21.66
CA ARG A 170 -17.89 10.82 -22.95
C ARG A 170 -18.68 9.56 -23.30
N MET A 171 -18.13 8.38 -23.02
CA MET A 171 -18.85 7.10 -23.20
C MET A 171 -20.12 7.08 -22.34
N ARG A 172 -20.02 7.52 -21.08
CA ARG A 172 -21.12 7.54 -20.11
C ARG A 172 -22.23 8.54 -20.40
N ARG A 173 -22.00 9.53 -21.28
CA ARG A 173 -23.02 10.47 -21.75
C ARG A 173 -23.90 9.91 -22.87
N LYS A 174 -23.51 8.79 -23.48
CA LYS A 174 -24.33 8.10 -24.49
C LYS A 174 -25.56 7.46 -23.83
N ARG A 175 -26.56 7.12 -24.64
CA ARG A 175 -27.72 6.35 -24.16
C ARG A 175 -27.26 4.98 -23.69
N GLU A 176 -27.92 4.42 -22.68
CA GLU A 176 -27.54 3.12 -22.11
C GLU A 176 -27.49 1.99 -23.15
N SER A 177 -28.41 2.00 -24.11
CA SER A 177 -28.44 1.06 -25.25
C SER A 177 -27.24 1.15 -26.20
N GLU A 178 -26.45 2.22 -26.12
CA GLU A 178 -25.28 2.48 -26.97
C GLU A 178 -23.96 2.33 -26.19
N ARG A 179 -24.04 1.94 -24.91
CA ARG A 179 -22.89 1.82 -24.02
C ARG A 179 -22.45 0.38 -23.91
N ASP A 180 -21.16 0.17 -24.15
CA ASP A 180 -20.50 -1.08 -23.81
C ASP A 180 -20.09 -1.04 -22.33
N LEU A 181 -21.01 -1.47 -21.46
CA LEU A 181 -20.81 -1.42 -20.01
C LEU A 181 -19.67 -2.34 -19.55
N GLN A 182 -19.47 -3.48 -20.22
CA GLN A 182 -18.38 -4.40 -19.88
C GLN A 182 -17.02 -3.76 -20.18
N PHE A 183 -16.90 -3.14 -21.35
CA PHE A 183 -15.70 -2.41 -21.71
C PHE A 183 -15.44 -1.24 -20.75
N GLU A 184 -16.46 -0.44 -20.41
CA GLU A 184 -16.33 0.64 -19.42
C GLU A 184 -15.80 0.14 -18.05
N ASN A 185 -16.29 -1.01 -17.59
CA ASN A 185 -15.84 -1.63 -16.35
C ASN A 185 -14.38 -2.10 -16.45
N ALA A 186 -14.01 -2.73 -17.57
CA ALA A 186 -12.64 -3.17 -17.82
C ALA A 186 -11.65 -2.00 -17.85
N LEU A 187 -12.01 -0.87 -18.46
CA LEU A 187 -11.19 0.35 -18.47
C LEU A 187 -10.91 0.85 -17.05
N LEU A 188 -11.93 0.88 -16.19
CA LEU A 188 -11.80 1.29 -14.80
C LEU A 188 -10.93 0.31 -14.00
N LEU A 189 -11.14 -0.99 -14.18
CA LEU A 189 -10.37 -2.02 -13.50
C LEU A 189 -8.88 -1.90 -13.83
N ASN A 190 -8.53 -1.74 -15.11
CA ASN A 190 -7.15 -1.52 -15.54
C ASN A 190 -6.53 -0.28 -14.90
N LYS A 191 -7.27 0.83 -14.81
CA LYS A 191 -6.80 2.06 -14.15
C LYS A 191 -6.46 1.81 -12.67
N TYR A 192 -7.32 1.10 -11.95
CA TYR A 192 -7.12 0.85 -10.52
C TYR A 192 -5.97 -0.14 -10.28
N PHE A 193 -5.83 -1.15 -11.13
CA PHE A 193 -4.70 -2.08 -11.11
C PHE A 193 -3.38 -1.34 -11.33
N LEU A 194 -3.28 -0.53 -12.38
CA LEU A 194 -2.07 0.25 -12.68
C LEU A 194 -1.73 1.20 -11.53
N LEU A 195 -2.71 1.90 -10.96
CA LEU A 195 -2.47 2.80 -9.82
C LEU A 195 -1.96 2.04 -8.58
N TYR A 196 -2.41 0.82 -8.35
CA TYR A 196 -1.95 -0.03 -7.24
C TYR A 196 -0.54 -0.59 -7.48
N GLU A 197 -0.27 -1.02 -8.71
CA GLU A 197 1.04 -1.51 -9.12
C GLU A 197 2.08 -0.39 -9.11
N GLU A 198 1.72 0.81 -9.53
CA GLU A 198 2.57 2.01 -9.49
C GLU A 198 2.95 2.38 -8.05
N LEU A 199 1.97 2.39 -7.14
CA LEU A 199 2.24 2.56 -5.70
C LEU A 199 3.17 1.46 -5.20
N SER A 200 2.92 0.20 -5.57
CA SER A 200 3.75 -0.94 -5.19
C SER A 200 5.18 -0.82 -5.72
N TYR A 201 5.33 -0.37 -6.96
CA TYR A 201 6.60 -0.17 -7.61
C TYR A 201 7.40 0.92 -6.92
N GLY A 202 6.82 2.11 -6.72
CA GLY A 202 7.47 3.23 -6.02
C GLY A 202 7.92 2.84 -4.60
N MET A 203 7.07 2.11 -3.87
CA MET A 203 7.44 1.59 -2.55
C MET A 203 8.60 0.60 -2.60
N ASN A 204 8.60 -0.31 -3.59
CA ASN A 204 9.63 -1.34 -3.72
C ASN A 204 10.96 -0.77 -4.23
N SER A 205 10.92 0.26 -5.08
CA SER A 205 12.11 0.95 -5.61
C SER A 205 12.73 1.93 -4.61
N GLY A 206 11.99 2.33 -3.57
CA GLY A 206 12.43 3.34 -2.61
C GLY A 206 12.17 4.77 -3.09
N ASP A 207 11.36 4.94 -4.14
CA ASP A 207 11.05 6.25 -4.72
C ASP A 207 9.86 6.90 -4.00
N ILE A 208 10.17 7.68 -2.96
CA ILE A 208 9.16 8.37 -2.16
C ILE A 208 8.40 9.44 -2.95
N GLY A 209 9.02 10.11 -3.93
CA GLY A 209 8.33 11.10 -4.75
C GLY A 209 7.23 10.48 -5.61
N ARG A 210 7.52 9.29 -6.16
CA ARG A 210 6.53 8.49 -6.90
C ARG A 210 5.40 7.98 -5.99
N VAL A 211 5.73 7.57 -4.76
CA VAL A 211 4.72 7.19 -3.76
C VAL A 211 3.81 8.39 -3.40
N GLU A 212 4.38 9.56 -3.11
CA GLU A 212 3.61 10.79 -2.82
C GLU A 212 2.65 11.14 -3.98
N THR A 213 3.12 11.02 -5.22
CA THR A 213 2.30 11.24 -6.42
C THR A 213 1.12 10.27 -6.50
N CYS A 214 1.34 8.98 -6.22
CA CYS A 214 0.26 7.99 -6.16
C CYS A 214 -0.76 8.30 -5.05
N ILE A 215 -0.30 8.76 -3.89
CA ILE A 215 -1.18 9.08 -2.75
C ILE A 215 -2.22 10.13 -3.15
N VAL A 216 -1.84 11.15 -3.94
CA VAL A 216 -2.77 12.18 -4.44
C VAL A 216 -3.97 11.54 -5.15
N SER A 217 -3.73 10.54 -6.00
CA SER A 217 -4.79 9.84 -6.73
C SER A 217 -5.61 8.91 -5.82
N TRP A 218 -4.99 8.31 -4.80
CA TRP A 218 -5.67 7.41 -3.86
C TRP A 218 -6.59 8.13 -2.87
N ILE A 219 -6.29 9.36 -2.46
CA ILE A 219 -7.09 10.12 -1.48
C ILE A 219 -8.59 10.20 -1.87
N PRO A 220 -8.99 10.71 -3.06
CA PRO A 220 -10.40 10.79 -3.42
C PRO A 220 -11.06 9.41 -3.51
N ILE A 221 -10.33 8.39 -3.98
CA ILE A 221 -10.81 7.01 -4.06
C ILE A 221 -11.10 6.45 -2.67
N LEU A 222 -10.16 6.61 -1.72
CA LEU A 222 -10.32 6.19 -0.33
C LEU A 222 -11.51 6.89 0.33
N LYS A 223 -11.72 8.18 0.03
CA LYS A 223 -12.87 8.94 0.52
C LYS A 223 -14.18 8.38 -0.05
N ALA A 224 -14.23 8.06 -1.34
CA ALA A 224 -15.43 7.55 -2.01
C ALA A 224 -15.87 6.18 -1.46
N ILE A 225 -14.93 5.30 -1.09
CA ILE A 225 -15.23 3.95 -0.58
C ILE A 225 -15.43 3.86 0.94
N GLY A 226 -15.52 5.02 1.62
CA GLY A 226 -15.78 5.11 3.05
C GLY A 226 -14.54 4.96 3.95
N LYS A 227 -13.32 4.97 3.39
CA LYS A 227 -12.06 5.02 4.17
C LYS A 227 -11.64 6.47 4.44
N HIS A 228 -12.57 7.26 4.99
CA HIS A 228 -12.38 8.69 5.25
C HIS A 228 -11.16 8.96 6.14
N LYS A 229 -10.92 8.13 7.15
CA LYS A 229 -9.75 8.28 8.03
C LYS A 229 -8.44 8.15 7.25
N TYR A 230 -8.27 7.11 6.42
CA TYR A 230 -7.08 6.99 5.58
C TYR A 230 -6.93 8.16 4.62
N ALA A 231 -8.02 8.61 4.00
CA ALA A 231 -8.00 9.78 3.13
C ALA A 231 -7.52 11.03 3.90
N SER A 232 -8.09 11.33 5.07
CA SER A 232 -7.70 12.48 5.89
C SER A 232 -6.25 12.40 6.36
N HIS A 233 -5.80 11.23 6.84
CA HIS A 233 -4.42 11.06 7.29
C HIS A 233 -3.41 11.21 6.15
N MET A 234 -3.70 10.68 4.96
CA MET A 234 -2.84 10.85 3.79
C MET A 234 -2.81 12.31 3.31
N THR A 235 -3.96 12.99 3.30
CA THR A 235 -4.04 14.42 3.00
C THR A 235 -3.19 15.24 3.96
N ASN A 236 -3.32 15.00 5.27
CA ASN A 236 -2.54 15.70 6.29
C ASN A 236 -1.04 15.41 6.16
N PHE A 237 -0.67 14.16 5.87
CA PHE A 237 0.73 13.79 5.62
C PHE A 237 1.32 14.57 4.45
N LEU A 238 0.65 14.56 3.28
CA LEU A 238 1.12 15.32 2.12
C LEU A 238 1.14 16.82 2.41
N PHE A 239 0.10 17.36 3.03
CA PHE A 239 0.04 18.77 3.37
C PHE A 239 1.23 19.17 4.27
N ASN A 240 1.51 18.38 5.30
CA ASN A 240 2.58 18.66 6.24
C ASN A 240 3.96 18.59 5.57
N VAL A 241 4.24 17.53 4.81
CA VAL A 241 5.54 17.33 4.14
C VAL A 241 5.78 18.37 3.05
N HIS A 242 4.76 18.82 2.33
CA HIS A 242 4.95 19.78 1.24
C HIS A 242 4.90 21.24 1.69
N PHE A 243 4.13 21.57 2.73
CA PHE A 243 3.82 22.97 3.05
C PHE A 243 4.15 23.38 4.49
N VAL A 244 4.07 22.47 5.47
CA VAL A 244 4.18 22.85 6.90
C VAL A 244 5.57 22.63 7.48
N TYR A 245 6.15 21.46 7.27
CA TYR A 245 7.40 21.09 7.93
C TYR A 245 8.58 21.96 7.44
N PRO A 246 9.57 22.27 8.30
CA PRO A 246 10.81 22.89 7.84
C PRO A 246 11.62 21.93 6.96
N PRO A 247 12.52 22.42 6.09
CA PRO A 247 13.26 21.59 5.14
C PRO A 247 13.95 20.36 5.75
N GLY A 248 14.58 20.51 6.93
CA GLY A 248 15.23 19.41 7.63
C GLY A 248 14.25 18.30 8.04
N LEU A 249 13.09 18.66 8.57
CA LEU A 249 12.06 17.69 8.95
C LEU A 249 11.43 17.02 7.72
N ARG A 250 11.19 17.76 6.62
CA ARG A 250 10.71 17.16 5.35
C ARG A 250 11.66 16.07 4.87
N HIS A 251 12.95 16.37 4.90
CA HIS A 251 14.01 15.45 4.51
C HIS A 251 14.02 14.22 5.42
N ALA A 252 14.02 14.43 6.74
CA ALA A 252 14.00 13.34 7.72
C ALA A 252 12.79 12.42 7.52
N VAL A 253 11.58 12.96 7.36
CA VAL A 253 10.37 12.16 7.14
C VAL A 253 10.47 11.30 5.88
N ARG A 254 10.89 11.89 4.76
CA ARG A 254 11.01 11.18 3.47
C ARG A 254 12.06 10.08 3.50
N TYR A 255 13.18 10.32 4.19
CA TYR A 255 14.27 9.35 4.30
C TYR A 255 13.95 8.18 5.25
N HIS A 256 13.01 8.36 6.18
CA HIS A 256 12.69 7.34 7.20
C HIS A 256 11.39 6.59 6.93
N ILE A 257 10.62 6.90 5.87
CA ILE A 257 9.33 6.23 5.63
C ILE A 257 9.46 4.88 4.89
N LEU A 258 10.54 4.72 4.10
CA LEU A 258 10.92 3.48 3.42
C LEU A 258 12.34 3.09 3.83
N ILE A 259 12.56 1.81 4.11
CA ILE A 259 13.88 1.26 4.44
C ILE A 259 14.17 0.03 3.58
N ASN A 260 15.44 -0.30 3.36
CA ASN A 260 15.84 -1.50 2.63
C ASN A 260 16.61 -2.47 3.55
N PRO A 261 15.92 -3.35 4.28
CA PRO A 261 16.58 -4.28 5.21
C PRO A 261 17.56 -5.24 4.54
N THR A 262 17.47 -5.42 3.21
CA THR A 262 18.29 -6.40 2.47
C THR A 262 19.43 -5.77 1.68
N GLY A 263 19.42 -4.45 1.51
CA GLY A 263 20.33 -3.74 0.60
C GLY A 263 20.14 -4.04 -0.89
N ARG A 264 19.17 -4.86 -1.29
CA ARG A 264 18.98 -5.28 -2.69
C ARG A 264 18.05 -4.34 -3.47
N PRO A 265 18.27 -4.15 -4.78
CA PRO A 265 17.33 -3.40 -5.63
C PRO A 265 15.90 -3.93 -5.52
N MET A 266 14.91 -3.04 -5.59
CA MET A 266 13.48 -3.38 -5.52
C MET A 266 13.02 -4.09 -4.22
N LYS A 267 13.83 -4.07 -3.15
CA LYS A 267 13.51 -4.70 -1.86
C LYS A 267 13.30 -3.70 -0.72
N TRP A 268 12.97 -2.46 -1.05
CA TRP A 268 12.52 -1.47 -0.07
C TRP A 268 11.18 -1.88 0.56
N ARG A 269 10.96 -1.47 1.81
CA ARG A 269 9.81 -1.79 2.64
C ARG A 269 9.39 -0.57 3.42
N ALA A 270 8.09 -0.41 3.60
CA ALA A 270 7.56 0.55 4.55
C ALA A 270 8.01 0.19 5.97
N VAL A 271 8.33 1.19 6.79
CA VAL A 271 8.77 0.94 8.17
C VAL A 271 7.72 0.19 8.98
N ASP A 272 6.45 0.55 8.83
CA ASP A 272 5.35 -0.13 9.53
C ASP A 272 5.26 -1.62 9.15
N TRP A 273 5.66 -2.03 7.93
CA TRP A 273 5.77 -3.44 7.57
C TRP A 273 6.83 -4.18 8.41
N CYS A 274 7.99 -3.56 8.62
CA CYS A 274 9.05 -4.12 9.47
C CYS A 274 8.63 -4.17 10.94
N VAL A 275 7.92 -3.15 11.41
CA VAL A 275 7.33 -3.11 12.75
C VAL A 275 6.30 -4.23 12.92
N GLU A 276 5.40 -4.43 11.96
CA GLU A 276 4.42 -5.52 12.00
C GLU A 276 5.08 -6.90 12.00
N LEU A 277 6.13 -7.08 11.21
CA LEU A 277 6.92 -8.31 11.24
C LEU A 277 7.54 -8.52 12.63
N ASN A 278 8.09 -7.48 13.25
CA ASN A 278 8.65 -7.58 14.59
C ASN A 278 7.57 -7.86 15.64
N ASN A 279 6.39 -7.26 15.51
CA ASN A 279 5.22 -7.52 16.35
C ASN A 279 4.77 -8.99 16.27
N LEU A 280 4.76 -9.58 15.07
CA LEU A 280 4.43 -10.99 14.86
C LEU A 280 5.36 -11.89 15.68
N PHE A 281 6.68 -11.69 15.57
CA PHE A 281 7.62 -12.51 16.32
C PHE A 281 7.52 -12.28 17.82
N THR A 282 7.46 -11.01 18.24
CA THR A 282 7.42 -10.63 19.65
C THR A 282 6.15 -11.13 20.35
N LYS A 283 4.97 -10.93 19.74
CA LYS A 283 3.67 -11.16 20.40
C LYS A 283 3.04 -12.51 20.11
N VAL A 284 3.36 -13.13 18.96
CA VAL A 284 2.67 -14.32 18.47
C VAL A 284 3.58 -15.54 18.46
N LYS A 285 4.82 -15.41 17.97
CA LYS A 285 5.74 -16.55 17.90
C LYS A 285 6.45 -16.82 19.22
N ASN A 286 6.99 -15.77 19.86
CA ASN A 286 7.90 -15.89 20.99
C ASN A 286 7.28 -15.42 22.33
N GLY A 287 6.14 -14.74 22.29
CA GLY A 287 5.49 -14.15 23.48
C GLY A 287 4.84 -15.15 24.45
N GLY A 288 5.17 -16.43 24.38
CA GLY A 288 4.55 -17.49 25.18
C GLY A 288 3.17 -17.95 24.67
N LYS A 289 2.62 -18.99 25.30
CA LYS A 289 1.30 -19.56 25.02
C LYS A 289 0.51 -19.72 26.31
N ASN A 290 -0.82 -19.60 26.23
CA ASN A 290 -1.75 -19.79 27.34
C ASN A 290 -1.35 -18.96 28.57
N SER A 291 -1.24 -19.60 29.75
CA SER A 291 -0.85 -18.96 31.01
C SER A 291 0.53 -18.30 30.99
N ASN A 292 1.41 -18.70 30.06
CA ASN A 292 2.75 -18.12 29.94
C ASN A 292 2.80 -16.88 29.04
N ARG A 293 1.67 -16.41 28.52
CA ARG A 293 1.59 -15.20 27.69
C ARG A 293 1.40 -13.96 28.58
N SER A 294 2.48 -13.52 29.23
CA SER A 294 2.49 -12.31 30.05
C SER A 294 3.25 -11.16 29.39
N VAL A 295 2.98 -9.92 29.82
CA VAL A 295 3.66 -8.72 29.32
C VAL A 295 5.15 -8.78 29.68
N GLU A 296 5.47 -9.22 30.89
CA GLU A 296 6.83 -9.36 31.41
C GLU A 296 7.64 -10.32 30.53
N ARG A 297 7.05 -11.46 30.15
CA ARG A 297 7.70 -12.41 29.25
C ARG A 297 7.90 -11.81 27.86
N ILE A 298 6.88 -11.16 27.30
CA ILE A 298 6.99 -10.53 25.98
C ILE A 298 8.13 -9.50 25.97
N ILE A 299 8.25 -8.69 27.02
CA ILE A 299 9.34 -7.73 27.19
C ILE A 299 10.69 -8.45 27.25
N LEU A 300 10.81 -9.48 28.08
CA LEU A 300 12.04 -10.26 28.25
C LEU A 300 12.53 -10.90 26.94
N GLU A 301 11.60 -11.45 26.15
CA GLU A 301 11.92 -12.18 24.91
C GLU A 301 12.14 -11.22 23.71
N SER A 302 11.62 -9.99 23.77
CA SER A 302 11.64 -9.04 22.64
C SER A 302 13.03 -8.70 22.10
N PRO A 303 14.10 -8.50 22.90
CA PRO A 303 15.43 -8.21 22.39
C PRO A 303 16.05 -9.40 21.66
N LEU A 304 15.57 -10.62 21.92
CA LEU A 304 16.11 -11.87 21.39
C LEU A 304 15.45 -12.30 20.07
N VAL A 305 14.43 -11.58 19.58
CA VAL A 305 13.68 -11.90 18.36
C VAL A 305 14.60 -12.15 17.16
N HIS A 306 15.63 -11.32 16.97
CA HIS A 306 16.57 -11.50 15.86
C HIS A 306 17.42 -12.76 16.01
N VAL A 307 17.87 -13.07 17.23
CA VAL A 307 18.64 -14.29 17.52
C VAL A 307 17.79 -15.52 17.23
N TYR A 308 16.55 -15.56 17.71
CA TYR A 308 15.63 -16.67 17.48
C TYR A 308 15.34 -16.88 15.99
N ARG A 309 15.12 -15.80 15.23
CA ARG A 309 14.91 -15.89 13.79
C ARG A 309 16.13 -16.46 13.06
N ASN A 310 17.32 -16.02 13.43
CA ASN A 310 18.57 -16.50 12.81
C ASN A 310 18.81 -17.98 13.12
N LEU A 311 18.60 -18.40 14.37
CA LEU A 311 18.70 -19.81 14.76
C LEU A 311 17.69 -20.68 14.03
N GLN A 312 16.42 -20.24 13.94
CA GLN A 312 15.40 -20.96 13.19
C GLN A 312 15.77 -21.09 11.71
N GLY A 313 16.25 -20.01 11.09
CA GLY A 313 16.72 -20.03 9.71
C GLY A 313 17.93 -20.93 9.49
N LEU A 314 18.86 -21.00 10.46
CA LEU A 314 19.99 -21.92 10.43
C LEU A 314 19.51 -23.38 10.44
N VAL A 315 18.66 -23.74 11.40
CA VAL A 315 18.08 -25.08 11.51
C VAL A 315 17.35 -25.47 10.23
N GLN A 316 16.48 -24.60 9.69
CA GLN A 316 15.75 -24.88 8.46
C GLN A 316 16.68 -25.16 7.26
N ARG A 317 17.78 -24.42 7.13
CA ARG A 317 18.78 -24.65 6.07
C ARG A 317 19.53 -25.96 6.29
N SER A 318 19.97 -26.23 7.52
CA SER A 318 20.75 -27.44 7.85
C SER A 318 19.96 -28.73 7.65
N PHE A 319 18.64 -28.71 7.88
CA PHE A 319 17.78 -29.90 7.76
C PHE A 319 16.99 -29.98 6.45
N GLY A 320 17.35 -29.20 5.43
CA GLY A 320 16.69 -29.30 4.12
C GLY A 320 15.20 -28.99 4.19
N HIS A 321 14.80 -28.00 5.01
CA HIS A 321 13.45 -27.42 5.01
C HIS A 321 13.41 -26.03 4.32
N PRO A 322 13.98 -25.84 3.11
CA PRO A 322 14.04 -24.53 2.45
C PRO A 322 12.67 -24.03 1.95
N HIS A 323 11.64 -24.88 1.93
CA HIS A 323 10.32 -24.55 1.36
C HIS A 323 9.26 -24.12 2.37
N VAL A 324 9.57 -24.10 3.67
CA VAL A 324 8.64 -23.53 4.67
C VAL A 324 8.93 -22.04 4.81
N THR A 325 8.41 -21.23 3.89
CA THR A 325 8.25 -19.80 4.13
C THR A 325 7.36 -19.61 5.36
N THR A 326 7.97 -19.33 6.51
CA THR A 326 7.24 -18.77 7.64
C THR A 326 6.85 -17.34 7.27
N ASN A 327 5.60 -17.20 6.82
CA ASN A 327 4.93 -15.92 6.64
C ASN A 327 5.00 -15.06 7.91
#